data_AF-A0A2V7JIQ2-F1
#
_entry.id   AF-A0A2V7JIQ2-F1
#
_cell.length_a   1.000
_cell.length_b   1.000
_cell.length_c   1.000
_cell.angle_alpha   90.00
_cell.angle_beta   90.00
_cell.angle_gamma   90.00
#
_symmetry.space_group_name_H-M   'P 1'
#
loop_
_entity.id
_entity.type
_entity.pdbx_description
1 polymer ?
#
loop_
_entity_poly.entity_id
_entity_poly.type
_entity_poly.pdbx_seq_one_letter_code
_entity_poly.pdbx_strand_id
1 'polypeptide(L)'
;MSTRRFLRPLTLCCAALLVACADEHSAVPSLAPEFSSQGVSAASSASRFYQQRNLVSDGAAPADLLDTNLVNAWGLVSGPTTPWWISDNGKGRSTLYSVGSGTIPLVVRVPGAMGQPAAPTGVVFNGGTGFVVNNGAGTGPARF
;
A
#
# COMPACT_ATOMS: atom_id res chain seq x y z
N MET A 1 2.58 9.23 63.50
CA MET A 1 3.95 9.64 63.84
C MET A 1 4.91 8.53 63.39
N SER A 2 5.28 8.55 62.11
CA SER A 2 6.12 7.57 61.35
C SER A 2 5.73 7.79 59.87
N THR A 3 6.57 7.87 58.83
CA THR A 3 8.01 7.66 58.68
C THR A 3 8.45 8.36 57.38
N ARG A 4 9.44 9.24 57.50
CA ARG A 4 10.59 9.55 56.62
C ARG A 4 10.45 9.45 55.06
N ARG A 5 10.49 10.66 54.46
CA ARG A 5 11.26 11.15 53.30
C ARG A 5 12.00 10.11 52.44
N PHE A 6 11.60 9.99 51.17
CA PHE A 6 12.38 9.41 50.08
C PHE A 6 13.20 10.52 49.37
N LEU A 7 14.52 10.40 49.46
CA LEU A 7 15.49 11.23 48.75
C LEU A 7 15.85 10.54 47.42
N ARG A 8 16.01 11.36 46.39
CA ARG A 8 16.23 11.03 44.98
C ARG A 8 17.75 10.79 44.69
N PRO A 9 18.15 10.53 43.43
CA PRO A 9 19.03 9.44 43.00
C PRO A 9 20.53 9.75 43.06
N LEU A 10 21.38 8.72 43.03
CA LEU A 10 22.82 8.88 42.87
C LEU A 10 23.36 7.94 41.78
N THR A 11 23.69 8.54 40.64
CA THR A 11 24.58 8.08 39.59
C THR A 11 26.01 7.94 40.14
N LEU A 12 26.74 6.85 39.84
CA LEU A 12 28.14 6.89 39.34
C LEU A 12 28.81 5.50 39.28
N CYS A 13 29.60 5.31 38.21
CA CYS A 13 30.90 4.58 38.15
C CYS A 13 30.92 3.07 38.41
N CYS A 14 31.83 2.26 37.86
CA CYS A 14 32.75 2.32 36.72
C CYS A 14 33.40 0.92 36.67
N ALA A 15 33.73 0.46 35.46
CA ALA A 15 34.89 -0.40 35.12
C ALA A 15 35.06 -1.82 35.71
N ALA A 16 35.17 -2.81 34.82
CA ALA A 16 36.25 -3.81 34.73
C ALA A 16 35.97 -4.70 33.49
N LEU A 17 36.61 -4.52 32.33
CA LEU A 17 37.97 -4.92 31.93
C LEU A 17 38.23 -6.44 32.01
N LEU A 18 38.11 -7.14 30.87
CA LEU A 18 38.89 -8.35 30.61
C LEU A 18 39.39 -8.34 29.15
N VAL A 19 40.71 -8.29 29.05
CA VAL A 19 41.54 -8.43 27.86
C VAL A 19 41.67 -9.92 27.54
N ALA A 20 41.46 -10.31 26.28
CA ALA A 20 42.00 -11.55 25.74
C ALA A 20 42.34 -11.38 24.24
N CYS A 21 43.44 -12.01 23.88
CA CYS A 21 44.33 -11.76 22.76
C CYS A 21 43.87 -12.28 21.40
N ALA A 22 44.47 -11.67 20.37
CA ALA A 22 44.24 -11.80 18.95
C ALA A 22 44.46 -13.19 18.36
N ASP A 23 43.72 -13.50 17.29
CA ASP A 23 44.24 -14.23 16.13
C ASP A 23 43.40 -13.88 14.88
N GLU A 24 43.95 -12.94 14.10
CA GLU A 24 43.97 -12.85 12.64
C GLU A 24 42.95 -13.72 11.86
N HIS A 25 41.88 -13.11 11.32
CA HIS A 25 41.26 -13.57 10.07
C HIS A 25 40.73 -12.37 9.27
N SER A 26 41.47 -12.07 8.20
CA SER A 26 41.05 -11.43 6.95
C SER A 26 39.95 -10.36 7.03
N ALA A 27 40.41 -9.11 7.05
CA ALA A 27 39.61 -7.94 6.77
C ALA A 27 38.95 -8.05 5.38
N VAL A 28 37.64 -8.31 5.37
CA VAL A 28 36.76 -7.84 4.30
C VAL A 28 36.13 -6.56 4.83
N PRO A 29 36.32 -5.38 4.20
CA PRO A 29 35.61 -4.19 4.62
C PRO A 29 34.11 -4.43 4.38
N SER A 30 33.36 -4.63 5.46
CA SER A 30 31.91 -4.56 5.44
C SER A 30 31.53 -3.12 5.12
N LEU A 31 31.27 -2.84 3.84
CA LEU A 31 30.57 -1.63 3.42
C LEU A 31 29.10 -1.79 3.82
N ALA A 32 28.81 -1.77 5.12
CA ALA A 32 27.46 -1.58 5.60
C ALA A 32 27.08 -0.13 5.27
N PRO A 33 26.04 0.13 4.47
CA PRO A 33 25.50 1.47 4.39
C PRO A 33 24.90 1.80 5.76
N GLU A 34 25.58 2.61 6.55
CA GLU A 34 25.02 3.24 7.74
C GLU A 34 23.95 4.22 7.28
N PHE A 35 22.73 3.74 7.13
CA PHE A 35 21.56 4.58 6.93
C PHE A 35 21.31 5.33 8.24
N SER A 36 22.00 6.45 8.41
CA SER A 36 21.71 7.42 9.46
C SER A 36 20.26 7.88 9.27
N SER A 37 19.38 7.50 10.20
CA SER A 37 18.02 8.01 10.28
C SER A 37 18.06 9.47 10.73
N GLN A 38 18.37 10.37 9.79
CA GLN A 38 18.11 11.78 10.01
C GLN A 38 16.60 11.95 10.15
N GLY A 39 16.15 12.20 11.39
CA GLY A 39 14.79 12.57 11.69
C GLY A 39 14.47 13.86 10.95
N VAL A 40 13.85 13.72 9.78
CA VAL A 40 13.25 14.84 9.07
C VAL A 40 12.10 15.32 9.97
N SER A 41 12.32 16.44 10.66
CA SER A 41 11.21 17.17 11.27
C SER A 41 10.23 17.47 10.14
N ALA A 42 9.04 16.86 10.18
CA ALA A 42 8.01 17.13 9.20
C ALA A 42 7.70 18.62 9.24
N ALA A 43 8.15 19.36 8.22
CA ALA A 43 7.77 20.75 8.05
C ALA A 43 6.24 20.79 8.01
N SER A 44 5.64 21.67 8.81
CA SER A 44 4.20 21.95 8.79
C SER A 44 3.79 22.19 7.34
N SER A 45 2.97 21.29 6.79
CA SER A 45 2.52 21.38 5.41
C SER A 45 1.80 22.72 5.24
N ALA A 46 2.29 23.53 4.28
CA ALA A 46 1.71 24.80 3.87
C ALA A 46 0.18 24.76 3.78
N SER A 47 -0.46 25.91 4.03
CA SER A 47 -1.91 26.14 3.89
C SER A 47 -2.49 25.34 2.72
N ARG A 48 -3.35 24.36 3.02
CA ARG A 48 -3.95 23.52 1.98
C ARG A 48 -4.95 24.36 1.19
N PHE A 49 -4.65 24.63 -0.08
CA PHE A 49 -5.56 25.31 -1.00
C PHE A 49 -6.70 24.41 -1.51
N TYR A 50 -6.68 23.13 -1.14
CA TYR A 50 -7.68 22.12 -1.48
C TYR A 50 -8.01 21.24 -0.27
N GLN A 51 -9.27 20.83 -0.18
CA GLN A 51 -9.72 19.85 0.81
C GLN A 51 -9.76 18.46 0.17
N GLN A 52 -8.87 17.58 0.62
CA GLN A 52 -8.90 16.17 0.23
C GLN A 52 -10.02 15.46 0.99
N ARG A 53 -10.84 14.70 0.27
CA ARG A 53 -11.82 13.76 0.82
C ARG A 53 -11.55 12.38 0.24
N ASN A 54 -11.23 11.43 1.10
CA ASN A 54 -11.01 10.05 0.69
C ASN A 54 -12.37 9.34 0.58
N LEU A 55 -12.71 8.88 -0.62
CA LEU A 55 -14.00 8.24 -0.86
C LEU A 55 -13.97 6.75 -0.50
N VAL A 56 -12.92 6.04 -0.90
CA VAL A 56 -12.76 4.60 -0.66
C VAL A 56 -11.32 4.32 -0.25
N SER A 57 -11.14 3.38 0.67
CA SER A 57 -9.84 2.91 1.17
C SER A 57 -9.92 1.43 1.54
N ASP A 58 -8.80 0.73 1.52
CA ASP A 58 -8.68 -0.64 2.06
C ASP A 58 -8.49 -0.67 3.59
N GLY A 59 -8.45 0.50 4.22
CA GLY A 59 -8.23 0.70 5.65
C GLY A 59 -6.88 1.34 5.97
N ALA A 60 -5.98 1.50 5.00
CA ALA A 60 -4.71 2.18 5.19
C ALA A 60 -4.86 3.69 5.47
N ALA A 61 -5.95 4.30 4.99
CA ALA A 61 -6.33 5.68 5.29
C ALA A 61 -7.82 5.77 5.69
N PRO A 62 -8.21 6.73 6.54
CA PRO A 62 -9.62 7.02 6.77
C PRO A 62 -10.30 7.43 5.45
N ALA A 63 -11.45 6.84 5.16
CA ALA A 63 -12.27 7.13 3.99
C ALA A 63 -13.76 6.91 4.31
N ASP A 64 -14.63 7.45 3.47
CA ASP A 64 -16.09 7.31 3.63
C ASP A 64 -16.55 5.84 3.52
N LEU A 65 -15.86 5.05 2.68
CA LEU A 65 -16.13 3.65 2.46
C LEU A 65 -14.87 2.79 2.62
N LEU A 66 -15.03 1.64 3.27
CA LEU A 66 -14.01 0.61 3.39
C LEU A 66 -14.23 -0.47 2.33
N ASP A 67 -13.21 -0.75 1.51
CA ASP A 67 -13.20 -1.84 0.55
C ASP A 67 -11.89 -2.63 0.63
N THR A 68 -11.95 -3.82 1.23
CA THR A 68 -10.80 -4.72 1.39
C THR A 68 -10.27 -5.31 0.09
N ASN A 69 -10.93 -5.06 -1.05
CA ASN A 69 -10.41 -5.41 -2.37
C ASN A 69 -9.45 -4.35 -2.92
N LEU A 70 -9.57 -3.09 -2.51
CA LEU A 70 -8.85 -1.93 -3.06
C LEU A 70 -7.37 -1.88 -2.61
N VAL A 71 -6.70 -3.02 -2.57
CA VAL A 71 -5.32 -3.13 -2.12
C VAL A 71 -4.40 -2.86 -3.28
N ASN A 72 -3.51 -1.88 -3.12
CA ASN A 72 -2.54 -1.48 -4.14
C ASN A 72 -3.27 -1.22 -5.48
N ALA A 73 -4.10 -0.18 -5.56
CA ALA A 73 -4.83 0.15 -6.78
C ALA A 73 -3.90 0.81 -7.82
N TRP A 74 -3.96 0.37 -9.08
CA TRP A 74 -3.02 0.83 -10.14
C TRP A 74 -3.69 1.49 -11.35
N GLY A 75 -4.99 1.31 -11.56
CA GLY A 75 -5.68 1.86 -12.72
C GLY A 75 -7.11 2.25 -12.37
N LEU A 76 -7.61 3.33 -12.99
CA LEU A 76 -8.97 3.83 -12.81
C LEU A 76 -9.51 4.31 -14.16
N VAL A 77 -10.66 3.79 -14.58
CA VAL A 77 -11.28 4.18 -15.85
C VAL A 77 -12.80 4.19 -15.76
N SER A 78 -13.43 5.04 -16.57
CA SER A 78 -14.86 5.00 -16.83
C SER A 78 -15.11 5.38 -18.30
N GLY A 79 -16.22 4.88 -18.84
CA GLY A 79 -16.80 5.33 -20.10
C GLY A 79 -17.96 6.32 -19.86
N PRO A 80 -18.57 6.85 -20.93
CA PRO A 80 -19.59 7.91 -20.84
C PRO A 80 -20.80 7.58 -19.96
N THR A 81 -21.17 6.30 -19.87
CA THR A 81 -22.34 5.81 -19.12
C THR A 81 -22.01 4.57 -18.29
N THR A 82 -20.74 4.36 -17.92
CA THR A 82 -20.33 3.19 -17.12
C THR A 82 -20.01 3.61 -15.69
N PRO A 83 -20.00 2.65 -14.75
CA PRO A 83 -19.32 2.84 -13.47
C PRO A 83 -17.82 3.11 -13.64
N TRP A 84 -17.18 3.47 -12.53
CA TRP A 84 -15.73 3.51 -12.41
C TRP A 84 -15.19 2.12 -12.15
N TRP A 85 -14.27 1.66 -12.99
CA TRP A 85 -13.50 0.43 -12.80
C TRP A 85 -12.16 0.77 -12.19
N ILE A 86 -11.74 -0.03 -11.20
CA ILE A 86 -10.41 0.07 -10.60
C ILE A 86 -9.68 -1.26 -10.76
N SER A 87 -8.37 -1.22 -11.05
CA SER A 87 -7.49 -2.39 -11.03
C SER A 87 -6.87 -2.57 -9.64
N ASP A 88 -7.28 -3.64 -8.96
CA ASP A 88 -6.83 -4.00 -7.62
C ASP A 88 -5.63 -4.95 -7.71
N ASN A 89 -4.43 -4.39 -7.84
CA ASN A 89 -3.21 -5.15 -8.09
C ASN A 89 -2.97 -6.20 -7.01
N GLY A 90 -3.07 -5.80 -5.73
CA GLY A 90 -2.76 -6.65 -4.58
C GLY A 90 -3.77 -7.78 -4.35
N LYS A 91 -4.93 -7.74 -5.02
CA LYS A 91 -5.98 -8.76 -4.89
C LYS A 91 -6.24 -9.54 -6.18
N GLY A 92 -5.61 -9.14 -7.29
CA GLY A 92 -5.87 -9.74 -8.61
C GLY A 92 -7.30 -9.55 -9.07
N ARG A 93 -7.88 -8.37 -8.79
CA ARG A 93 -9.30 -8.07 -9.02
C ARG A 93 -9.47 -6.77 -9.78
N SER A 94 -10.69 -6.56 -10.27
CA SER A 94 -11.17 -5.27 -10.68
C SER A 94 -12.55 -5.01 -10.07
N THR A 95 -12.64 -3.95 -9.28
CA THR A 95 -13.84 -3.50 -8.56
C THR A 95 -14.53 -2.37 -9.30
N LEU A 96 -15.84 -2.24 -9.10
CA LEU A 96 -16.64 -1.18 -9.70
C LEU A 96 -17.20 -0.24 -8.63
N TYR A 97 -17.23 1.05 -8.93
CA TYR A 97 -17.79 2.09 -8.06
C TYR A 97 -18.73 3.00 -8.85
N SER A 98 -19.83 3.37 -8.23
CA SER A 98 -20.76 4.39 -8.74
C SER A 98 -20.51 5.72 -8.03
N VAL A 99 -20.68 6.82 -8.77
CA VAL A 99 -20.63 8.17 -8.19
C VAL A 99 -21.74 8.29 -7.14
N GLY A 100 -21.38 8.61 -5.90
CA GLY A 100 -22.32 8.89 -4.82
C GLY A 100 -22.86 7.68 -4.05
N SER A 101 -22.88 6.47 -4.63
CA SER A 101 -23.41 5.26 -3.95
C SER A 101 -22.34 4.27 -3.47
N GLY A 102 -21.06 4.48 -3.81
CA GLY A 102 -19.95 3.63 -3.37
C GLY A 102 -19.75 2.37 -4.21
N THR A 103 -19.21 1.31 -3.59
CA THR A 103 -18.90 0.03 -4.25
C THR A 103 -20.15 -0.63 -4.83
N ILE A 104 -20.05 -1.09 -6.07
CA ILE A 104 -21.04 -1.95 -6.71
C ILE A 104 -20.66 -3.41 -6.39
N PRO A 105 -21.61 -4.29 -6.02
CA PRO A 105 -21.31 -5.66 -5.58
C PRO A 105 -20.79 -6.62 -6.68
N LEU A 106 -20.31 -6.08 -7.81
CA LEU A 106 -19.58 -6.82 -8.83
C LEU A 106 -18.08 -6.66 -8.58
N VAL A 107 -17.39 -7.79 -8.43
CA VAL A 107 -15.93 -7.85 -8.34
C VAL A 107 -15.44 -8.85 -9.36
N VAL A 108 -14.71 -8.36 -10.35
CA VAL A 108 -14.18 -9.19 -11.44
C VAL A 108 -12.82 -9.76 -11.02
N ARG A 109 -12.65 -11.07 -11.10
CA ARG A 109 -11.34 -11.70 -10.93
C ARG A 109 -10.56 -11.56 -12.24
N VAL A 110 -9.36 -10.99 -12.16
CA VAL A 110 -8.47 -10.92 -13.32
C VAL A 110 -7.65 -12.20 -13.37
N PRO A 111 -7.77 -13.02 -14.44
CA PRO A 111 -7.02 -14.25 -14.56
C PRO A 111 -5.55 -13.95 -14.91
N GLY A 112 -4.64 -14.57 -14.17
CA GLY A 112 -3.23 -14.68 -14.52
C GLY A 112 -2.97 -15.93 -15.36
N ALA A 113 -1.71 -16.20 -15.65
CA ALA A 113 -1.31 -17.39 -16.40
C ALA A 113 -1.85 -18.65 -15.73
N MET A 114 -2.39 -19.57 -16.54
CA MET A 114 -2.94 -20.85 -16.08
C MET A 114 -4.00 -20.72 -14.98
N GLY A 115 -4.77 -19.62 -14.96
CA GLY A 115 -5.85 -19.39 -13.99
C GLY A 115 -5.39 -18.99 -12.58
N GLN A 116 -4.10 -18.74 -12.41
CA GLN A 116 -3.56 -18.15 -11.17
C GLN A 116 -4.09 -16.71 -10.99
N PRO A 117 -4.07 -16.15 -9.77
CA PRO A 117 -4.38 -14.73 -9.58
C PRO A 117 -3.43 -13.85 -10.41
N ALA A 118 -3.98 -12.85 -11.11
CA ALA A 118 -3.16 -11.82 -11.76
C ALA A 118 -2.72 -10.73 -10.77
N ALA A 119 -1.81 -9.86 -11.21
CA ALA A 119 -1.50 -8.59 -10.58
C ALA A 119 -1.79 -7.46 -11.60
N PRO A 120 -3.06 -7.05 -11.77
CA PRO A 120 -3.42 -6.07 -12.79
C PRO A 120 -2.75 -4.72 -12.52
N THR A 121 -2.13 -4.13 -13.54
CA THR A 121 -1.42 -2.84 -13.45
C THR A 121 -2.18 -1.70 -14.13
N GLY A 122 -3.33 -2.00 -14.73
CA GLY A 122 -4.14 -1.01 -15.42
C GLY A 122 -5.42 -1.60 -16.00
N VAL A 123 -6.35 -0.71 -16.30
CA VAL A 123 -7.62 -0.99 -16.96
C VAL A 123 -7.87 0.12 -17.97
N VAL A 124 -8.44 -0.23 -19.12
CA VAL A 124 -8.80 0.70 -20.20
C VAL A 124 -10.29 0.47 -20.46
N PHE A 125 -11.01 1.48 -20.94
CA PHE A 125 -12.38 1.36 -21.41
C PHE A 125 -12.39 1.07 -22.92
N ASN A 126 -13.19 0.11 -23.38
CA ASN A 126 -13.40 -0.17 -24.80
C ASN A 126 -14.83 0.16 -25.25
N GLY A 127 -14.99 1.33 -25.89
CA GLY A 127 -16.24 1.74 -26.52
C GLY A 127 -16.45 1.20 -27.94
N GLY A 128 -15.46 0.52 -28.52
CA GLY A 128 -15.46 0.06 -29.91
C GLY A 128 -15.64 -1.45 -30.07
N THR A 129 -15.63 -1.90 -31.33
CA THR A 129 -15.76 -3.32 -31.71
C THR A 129 -14.43 -3.97 -32.13
N GLY A 130 -13.34 -3.20 -32.14
CA GLY A 130 -12.05 -3.65 -32.68
C GLY A 130 -11.28 -4.64 -31.79
N PHE A 131 -11.60 -4.72 -30.49
CA PHE A 131 -11.00 -5.70 -29.59
C PHE A 131 -12.00 -6.83 -29.32
N VAL A 132 -11.87 -7.92 -30.07
CA VAL A 132 -12.78 -9.07 -30.04
C VAL A 132 -12.17 -10.19 -29.21
N VAL A 133 -12.96 -10.73 -28.27
CA VAL A 133 -12.58 -11.83 -27.39
C VAL A 133 -13.46 -13.06 -27.64
N ASN A 134 -12.92 -14.25 -27.40
CA ASN A 134 -13.61 -15.53 -27.51
C ASN A 134 -13.51 -16.26 -26.17
N ASN A 135 -14.60 -16.87 -25.71
CA ASN A 135 -14.67 -17.61 -24.45
C ASN A 135 -14.92 -19.12 -24.63
N GLY A 136 -14.71 -19.65 -25.84
CA GLY A 136 -15.01 -21.03 -26.23
C GLY A 136 -16.47 -21.28 -26.61
N ALA A 137 -17.42 -20.49 -26.10
CA ALA A 137 -18.85 -20.59 -26.41
C ALA A 137 -19.35 -19.50 -27.38
N GLY A 138 -18.61 -18.40 -27.50
CA GLY A 138 -18.96 -17.29 -28.37
C GLY A 138 -17.80 -16.32 -28.60
N THR A 139 -17.98 -15.46 -29.59
CA THR A 139 -17.05 -14.39 -29.97
C THR A 139 -17.79 -13.06 -29.95
N GLY A 140 -17.17 -12.03 -29.38
CA GLY A 140 -17.75 -10.69 -29.38
C GLY A 140 -16.76 -9.63 -28.91
N PRO A 141 -17.06 -8.34 -29.09
CA PRO A 141 -16.23 -7.26 -28.56
C PRO A 141 -16.10 -7.37 -27.05
N ALA A 142 -14.88 -7.19 -26.52
CA ALA A 142 -14.68 -7.10 -25.09
C ALA A 142 -15.36 -5.84 -24.56
N ARG A 143 -16.11 -5.97 -23.46
CA ARG A 143 -16.80 -4.86 -22.81
C ARG A 143 -16.22 -4.64 -21.42
N PHE A 144 -15.45 -3.57 -21.30
CA PHE A 144 -14.84 -3.06 -20.09
C PHE A 144 -14.80 -1.53 -20.20
#